data_AF-A0A2I0L5Z6-F1
#
_entry.id   AF-A0A2I0L5Z6-F1
#
_cell.length_a   1.000
_cell.length_b   1.000
_cell.length_c   1.000
_cell.angle_alpha   90.00
_cell.angle_beta   90.00
_cell.angle_gamma   90.00
#
_symmetry.space_group_name_H-M   'P 1'
#
loop_
_entity.id
_entity.type
_entity.pdbx_description
1 polymer ?
#
loop_
_entity_poly.entity_id
_entity_poly.type
_entity_poly.pdbx_seq_one_letter_code
_entity_poly.pdbx_strand_id
1 'polypeptide(L)'
;MSTTAATTSNLPHHLPLHLSSTDKQKAALDLLNSKLCSSSLDHLEQAHALILKMGQFQDHYVAGTLVKCYSNPLFRNLELALKVFNCVHKPNVFVWNNVIKGCLENDDPLEALSLYCDMLDSDTRPNKFTFPTVLKAC
;
A
#
# COMPACT_ATOMS: atom_id res chain seq x y z
N MET A 1 -21.57 22.52 32.17
CA MET A 1 -20.11 22.30 32.27
C MET A 1 -19.82 21.00 31.55
N SER A 2 -19.39 21.11 30.29
CA SER A 2 -19.30 20.00 29.35
C SER A 2 -18.01 19.21 29.57
N THR A 3 -18.14 17.91 29.78
CA THR A 3 -17.05 16.94 29.87
C THR A 3 -16.59 16.58 28.47
N THR A 4 -15.40 17.03 28.08
CA THR A 4 -14.76 16.62 26.82
C THR A 4 -13.93 15.37 27.08
N ALA A 5 -14.41 14.21 26.63
CA ALA A 5 -13.64 12.97 26.62
C ALA A 5 -12.61 13.03 25.48
N ALA A 6 -11.33 12.92 25.83
CA ALA A 6 -10.25 12.77 24.87
C ALA A 6 -10.22 11.32 24.35
N THR A 7 -10.71 11.11 23.14
CA THR A 7 -10.53 9.85 22.40
C THR A 7 -9.08 9.78 21.94
N THR A 8 -8.26 9.00 22.64
CA THR A 8 -6.89 8.68 22.26
C THR A 8 -6.93 7.70 21.08
N SER A 9 -6.51 8.17 19.91
CA SER A 9 -6.46 7.45 18.64
C SER A 9 -5.24 6.52 18.55
N ASN A 10 -5.09 5.59 19.50
CA ASN A 10 -3.97 4.64 19.49
C ASN A 10 -4.31 3.40 18.65
N LEU A 11 -3.35 2.96 17.83
CA LEU A 11 -3.45 1.67 17.14
C LEU A 11 -3.61 0.53 18.17
N PRO A 12 -4.45 -0.48 17.90
CA PRO A 12 -4.59 -1.62 18.81
C PRO A 12 -3.25 -2.35 18.97
N HIS A 13 -2.65 -2.26 20.17
CA HIS A 13 -1.36 -2.86 20.49
C HIS A 13 -1.41 -4.39 20.71
N HIS A 14 -2.60 -4.99 20.76
CA HIS A 14 -2.78 -6.42 20.99
C HIS A 14 -3.72 -7.05 19.95
N LEU A 15 -3.20 -8.06 19.25
CA LEU A 15 -3.91 -8.83 18.22
C LEU A 15 -4.73 -9.97 18.86
N PRO A 16 -6.03 -10.13 18.53
CA PRO A 16 -6.82 -11.29 18.94
C PRO A 16 -6.24 -12.58 18.33
N LEU A 17 -5.95 -13.58 19.17
CA LEU A 17 -5.18 -14.78 18.81
C LEU A 17 -5.92 -15.83 17.95
N HIS A 18 -7.13 -15.56 17.43
CA HIS A 18 -7.96 -16.58 16.74
C HIS A 18 -8.75 -16.06 15.52
N LEU A 19 -8.20 -15.11 14.76
CA LEU A 19 -8.84 -14.58 13.53
C LEU A 19 -8.63 -15.52 12.32
N SER A 20 -9.68 -15.70 11.50
CA SER A 20 -9.55 -16.37 10.20
C SER A 20 -8.64 -15.56 9.25
N SER A 21 -8.14 -16.17 8.17
CA SER A 21 -7.32 -15.43 7.20
C SER A 21 -8.08 -14.23 6.61
N THR A 22 -9.38 -14.40 6.34
CA THR A 22 -10.25 -13.33 5.83
C THR A 22 -10.41 -12.21 6.85
N ASP A 23 -10.57 -12.53 8.13
CA ASP A 23 -10.69 -11.50 9.18
C ASP A 23 -9.37 -10.72 9.35
N LYS A 24 -8.22 -11.40 9.27
CA LYS A 24 -6.91 -10.77 9.30
C LYS A 24 -6.69 -9.85 8.10
N GLN A 25 -7.06 -10.29 6.90
CA GLN A 25 -7.00 -9.47 5.69
C GLN A 25 -7.87 -8.22 5.82
N LYS A 26 -9.11 -8.39 6.28
CA LYS A 26 -10.03 -7.26 6.50
C LYS A 26 -9.47 -6.28 7.54
N ALA A 27 -8.96 -6.78 8.67
CA ALA A 27 -8.36 -5.95 9.71
C ALA A 27 -7.13 -5.17 9.18
N ALA A 28 -6.28 -5.80 8.36
CA ALA A 28 -5.15 -5.15 7.70
C ALA A 28 -5.61 -4.00 6.79
N LEU A 29 -6.62 -4.24 5.96
CA LEU A 29 -7.15 -3.22 5.06
C LEU A 29 -7.84 -2.08 5.81
N ASP A 30 -8.62 -2.38 6.86
CA ASP A 30 -9.25 -1.37 7.72
C ASP A 30 -8.18 -0.47 8.37
N LEU A 31 -7.05 -1.07 8.78
CA LEU A 31 -5.93 -0.33 9.37
C LEU A 31 -5.26 0.61 8.35
N LEU A 32 -4.93 0.10 7.16
CA LEU A 32 -4.27 0.90 6.11
C LEU A 32 -5.15 2.03 5.57
N ASN A 33 -6.46 1.80 5.47
CA ASN A 33 -7.42 2.81 5.01
C ASN A 33 -7.78 3.84 6.09
N SER A 34 -7.29 3.67 7.33
CA SER A 34 -7.48 4.65 8.39
C SER A 34 -6.80 5.98 8.05
N LYS A 35 -7.39 7.09 8.55
CA LYS A 35 -6.83 8.43 8.30
C LYS A 35 -5.41 8.58 8.83
N LEU A 36 -5.08 7.88 9.93
CA LEU A 36 -3.78 7.91 10.59
C LEU A 36 -2.64 7.51 9.63
N CYS A 37 -2.82 6.41 8.89
CA CYS A 37 -1.82 5.91 7.93
C CYS A 37 -1.66 6.83 6.72
N SER A 38 -2.65 7.68 6.43
CA SER A 38 -2.56 8.67 5.34
C SER A 38 -1.85 9.96 5.73
N SER A 39 -1.66 10.21 7.04
CA SER A 39 -1.16 11.49 7.58
C SER A 39 0.13 11.36 8.38
N SER A 40 0.56 10.16 8.74
CA SER A 40 1.76 9.93 9.54
C SER A 40 2.49 8.67 9.07
N LEU A 41 3.76 8.84 8.70
CA LEU A 41 4.61 7.75 8.28
C LEU A 41 4.82 6.74 9.43
N ASP A 42 5.01 7.22 10.66
CA ASP A 42 5.16 6.36 11.85
C ASP A 42 3.95 5.43 12.05
N HIS A 43 2.72 5.92 11.83
CA HIS A 43 1.52 5.10 11.94
C HIS A 43 1.45 4.06 10.81
N LEU A 44 1.88 4.43 9.60
CA LEU A 44 1.95 3.52 8.46
C LEU A 44 2.99 2.42 8.71
N GLU A 45 4.16 2.74 9.26
CA GLU A 45 5.18 1.76 9.62
C GLU A 45 4.72 0.81 10.73
N GLN A 46 4.04 1.32 11.76
CA GLN A 46 3.42 0.47 12.78
C GLN A 46 2.36 -0.46 12.19
N ALA A 47 1.52 0.06 11.28
CA ALA A 47 0.53 -0.75 10.57
C ALA A 47 1.19 -1.83 9.72
N HIS A 48 2.26 -1.50 9.00
CA HIS A 48 3.03 -2.44 8.21
C HIS A 48 3.64 -3.54 9.11
N ALA A 49 4.22 -3.20 10.25
CA ALA A 49 4.75 -4.17 11.20
C ALA A 49 3.65 -5.14 11.71
N LEU A 50 2.45 -4.64 11.99
CA LEU A 50 1.32 -5.49 12.37
C LEU A 50 0.87 -6.40 11.22
N ILE A 51 0.86 -5.92 9.98
CA ILE A 51 0.53 -6.72 8.78
C ILE A 51 1.51 -7.88 8.60
N LEU A 52 2.81 -7.62 8.79
CA LEU A 52 3.84 -8.65 8.78
C LEU A 52 3.61 -9.69 9.89
N LYS A 53 3.31 -9.23 11.11
CA LYS A 53 2.99 -10.11 12.25
C LYS A 53 1.71 -10.94 12.02
N MET A 54 0.73 -10.41 11.30
CA MET A 54 -0.49 -11.13 10.91
C MET A 54 -0.26 -12.15 9.79
N GLY A 55 0.90 -12.10 9.10
CA GLY A 55 1.19 -12.94 7.94
C GLY A 55 0.35 -12.58 6.71
N GLN A 56 -0.14 -11.34 6.61
CA GLN A 56 -1.04 -10.89 5.54
C GLN A 56 -0.32 -10.11 4.42
N PHE A 57 0.98 -9.86 4.57
CA PHE A 57 1.74 -9.05 3.62
C PHE A 57 1.69 -9.57 2.18
N GLN A 58 1.68 -10.89 1.97
CA GLN A 58 1.67 -11.49 0.62
C GLN A 58 0.27 -11.50 -0.03
N ASP A 59 -0.78 -11.08 0.67
CA ASP A 59 -2.08 -10.83 0.04
C ASP A 59 -1.98 -9.62 -0.89
N HIS A 60 -2.32 -9.78 -2.17
CA HIS A 60 -2.13 -8.72 -3.18
C HIS A 60 -2.99 -7.48 -2.94
N TYR A 61 -4.15 -7.60 -2.28
CA TYR A 61 -4.95 -6.42 -1.92
C TYR A 61 -4.29 -5.64 -0.78
N VAL A 62 -3.81 -6.35 0.25
CA VAL A 62 -3.08 -5.73 1.36
C VAL A 62 -1.77 -5.11 0.86
N ALA A 63 -0.96 -5.84 0.11
CA ALA A 63 0.30 -5.35 -0.46
C ALA A 63 0.09 -4.15 -1.39
N GLY A 64 -0.86 -4.23 -2.32
CA GLY A 64 -1.15 -3.11 -3.24
C GLY A 64 -1.64 -1.86 -2.51
N THR A 65 -2.44 -2.04 -1.45
CA THR A 65 -2.87 -0.92 -0.60
C THR A 65 -1.69 -0.33 0.18
N LEU A 66 -0.78 -1.17 0.66
CA LEU A 66 0.42 -0.72 1.36
C LEU A 66 1.37 0.07 0.44
N VAL A 67 1.61 -0.42 -0.79
CA VAL A 67 2.34 0.32 -1.84
C VAL A 67 1.70 1.69 -2.08
N LYS A 68 0.37 1.73 -2.24
CA LYS A 68 -0.37 2.98 -2.42
C LYS A 68 -0.17 3.95 -1.25
N CYS A 69 -0.22 3.45 -0.01
CA CYS A 69 -0.02 4.29 1.18
C CYS A 69 1.40 4.85 1.26
N TYR A 70 2.43 4.03 1.01
CA TYR A 70 3.82 4.51 0.99
C TYR A 70 4.12 5.44 -0.17
N SER A 71 3.44 5.26 -1.31
CA SER A 71 3.56 6.15 -2.47
C SER A 71 2.89 7.51 -2.28
N ASN A 72 2.29 7.78 -1.12
CA ASN A 72 1.65 9.07 -0.86
C ASN A 72 2.70 10.20 -0.92
N PRO A 73 2.55 11.19 -1.82
CA PRO A 73 3.52 12.26 -2.00
C PRO A 73 3.78 13.10 -0.75
N LEU A 74 2.84 13.11 0.21
CA LEU A 74 3.03 13.77 1.51
C LEU A 74 4.22 13.21 2.30
N PHE A 75 4.57 11.93 2.11
CA PHE A 75 5.70 11.31 2.80
C PHE A 75 7.03 11.54 2.10
N ARG A 76 7.02 12.00 0.84
CA ARG A 76 8.23 12.25 0.02
C ARG A 76 9.23 11.08 0.06
N ASN A 77 8.71 9.85 0.06
CA ASN A 77 9.52 8.65 0.23
C ASN A 77 9.01 7.50 -0.67
N LEU A 78 9.09 7.70 -1.98
CA LEU A 78 8.74 6.70 -2.98
C LEU A 78 9.59 5.41 -2.84
N GLU A 79 10.82 5.52 -2.35
CA GLU A 79 11.74 4.39 -2.17
C GLU A 79 11.14 3.29 -1.27
N LEU A 80 10.42 3.66 -0.21
CA LEU A 80 9.73 2.68 0.65
C LEU A 80 8.62 1.94 -0.10
N ALA A 81 7.88 2.61 -0.98
CA ALA A 81 6.85 1.97 -1.79
C ALA A 81 7.47 0.94 -2.76
N LEU A 82 8.58 1.29 -3.41
CA LEU A 82 9.32 0.39 -4.30
C LEU A 82 9.89 -0.81 -3.54
N LYS A 83 10.43 -0.60 -2.33
CA LYS A 83 10.90 -1.70 -1.46
C LYS A 83 9.77 -2.65 -1.08
N VAL A 84 8.60 -2.11 -0.74
CA VAL A 84 7.41 -2.93 -0.45
C VAL A 84 6.99 -3.72 -1.69
N PHE A 85 6.91 -3.06 -2.84
CA PHE A 85 6.56 -3.69 -4.12
C PHE A 85 7.51 -4.85 -4.45
N ASN A 86 8.82 -4.65 -4.34
CA ASN A 86 9.84 -5.66 -4.63
C ASN A 86 9.80 -6.88 -3.69
N CYS A 87 9.12 -6.77 -2.54
CA CYS A 87 8.92 -7.89 -1.61
C CYS A 87 7.67 -8.74 -1.94
N VAL A 88 6.80 -8.30 -2.87
CA VAL A 88 5.56 -9.00 -3.22
C VAL A 88 5.86 -10.15 -4.19
N HIS A 89 5.42 -11.37 -3.86
CA HIS A 89 5.57 -12.50 -4.76
C HIS A 89 4.54 -12.46 -5.89
N LYS A 90 5.01 -12.51 -7.15
CA LYS A 90 4.19 -12.54 -8.37
C LYS A 90 3.05 -11.50 -8.32
N PRO A 91 3.38 -10.20 -8.24
CA PRO A 91 2.40 -9.14 -8.10
C PRO A 91 1.37 -9.20 -9.22
N ASN A 92 0.09 -9.15 -8.86
CA ASN A 92 -0.98 -9.08 -9.85
C ASN A 92 -1.10 -7.66 -10.46
N VAL A 93 -1.96 -7.52 -11.46
CA VAL A 93 -2.21 -6.24 -12.14
C VAL A 93 -2.62 -5.11 -11.19
N PHE A 94 -3.28 -5.40 -10.06
CA PHE A 94 -3.64 -4.38 -9.09
C PHE A 94 -2.40 -3.82 -8.38
N VAL A 95 -1.48 -4.67 -7.94
CA VAL A 95 -0.24 -4.23 -7.28
C VAL A 95 0.64 -3.44 -8.25
N TRP A 96 0.82 -3.92 -9.48
CA TRP A 96 1.53 -3.20 -10.55
C TRP A 96 0.94 -1.82 -10.81
N ASN A 97 -0.39 -1.73 -10.98
CA ASN A 97 -1.04 -0.45 -11.23
C ASN A 97 -0.84 0.54 -10.07
N ASN A 98 -0.77 0.08 -8.82
CA ASN A 98 -0.53 0.97 -7.69
C ASN A 98 0.91 1.50 -7.68
N VAL A 99 1.92 0.66 -7.96
CA VAL A 99 3.32 1.14 -7.97
C VAL A 99 3.59 2.09 -9.13
N ILE A 100 3.09 1.78 -10.34
CA ILE A 100 3.24 2.66 -11.53
C ILE A 100 2.56 4.01 -11.28
N LYS A 101 1.34 4.00 -10.73
CA LYS A 101 0.63 5.22 -10.37
C LYS A 101 1.37 6.01 -9.28
N GLY A 102 1.94 5.31 -8.31
CA GLY A 102 2.75 5.89 -7.24
C GLY A 102 3.94 6.68 -7.78
N CYS A 103 4.68 6.14 -8.75
CA CYS A 103 5.78 6.85 -9.39
C CYS A 103 5.32 8.16 -10.05
N LEU A 104 4.20 8.14 -10.79
CA LEU A 104 3.65 9.35 -11.40
C LEU A 104 3.16 10.39 -10.40
N GLU A 105 2.55 9.96 -9.30
CA GLU A 105 2.13 10.88 -8.23
C GLU A 105 3.33 11.52 -7.51
N ASN A 106 4.53 10.95 -7.65
CA ASN A 106 5.78 11.47 -7.11
C ASN A 106 6.70 12.06 -8.20
N ASP A 107 6.13 12.47 -9.34
CA ASP A 107 6.85 13.12 -10.45
C ASP A 107 8.00 12.28 -11.05
N ASP A 108 7.89 10.94 -11.02
CA ASP A 108 8.86 10.02 -11.61
C ASP A 108 8.26 9.18 -12.75
N PRO A 109 8.07 9.79 -13.95
CA PRO A 109 7.49 9.10 -15.10
C PRO A 109 8.42 8.05 -15.72
N LEU A 110 9.73 8.19 -15.57
CA LEU A 110 10.69 7.23 -16.14
C LEU A 110 10.63 5.90 -15.37
N GLU A 111 10.60 5.95 -14.04
CA GLU A 111 10.41 4.75 -13.22
C GLU A 111 9.04 4.11 -13.48
N ALA A 112 8.00 4.92 -13.68
CA ALA A 112 6.67 4.43 -14.05
C ALA A 112 6.67 3.62 -15.38
N LEU A 113 7.40 4.11 -16.39
CA LEU A 113 7.57 3.41 -17.67
C LEU A 113 8.43 2.16 -17.52
N SER A 114 9.51 2.20 -16.72
CA SER A 114 10.35 1.04 -16.44
C SER A 114 9.52 -0.09 -15.80
N LEU A 115 8.74 0.24 -14.75
CA LEU A 115 7.87 -0.72 -14.09
C LEU A 115 6.77 -1.27 -15.01
N TYR A 116 6.29 -0.47 -15.97
CA TYR A 116 5.38 -0.98 -16.99
C TYR A 116 6.05 -2.01 -17.91
N CYS A 117 7.31 -1.79 -18.32
CA CYS A 117 8.06 -2.79 -19.07
C CYS A 117 8.27 -4.07 -18.24
N ASP A 118 8.68 -3.94 -16.98
CA ASP A 118 8.85 -5.09 -16.07
C ASP A 118 7.53 -5.86 -15.88
N MET A 119 6.40 -5.16 -15.84
CA MET A 119 5.07 -5.77 -15.79
C MET A 119 4.81 -6.65 -17.01
N LEU A 120 5.17 -6.19 -18.22
CA LEU A 120 5.03 -6.95 -19.46
C LEU A 120 5.95 -8.18 -19.47
N ASP A 121 7.19 -8.02 -19.02
CA ASP A 121 8.18 -9.10 -18.93
C ASP A 121 7.81 -10.16 -17.87
N SER A 122 7.00 -9.79 -16.88
CA SER A 122 6.46 -10.69 -15.85
C SER A 122 5.23 -11.51 -16.29
N ASP A 123 4.84 -11.46 -17.57
CA ASP A 123 3.61 -12.04 -18.13
C ASP A 123 2.31 -11.51 -17.47
N THR A 124 2.37 -10.38 -16.75
CA THR A 124 1.19 -9.78 -16.14
C THR A 124 0.48 -8.88 -17.15
N ARG A 125 -0.71 -9.27 -17.59
CA ARG A 125 -1.47 -8.53 -18.61
C ARG A 125 -1.95 -7.16 -18.10
N PRO A 126 -1.59 -6.04 -18.76
CA PRO A 126 -2.15 -4.72 -18.49
C PRO A 126 -3.67 -4.68 -18.68
N ASN A 127 -4.33 -3.79 -17.94
CA ASN A 127 -5.77 -3.60 -18.04
C ASN A 127 -6.15 -2.14 -18.29
N LYS A 128 -7.46 -1.86 -18.33
CA LYS A 128 -8.01 -0.51 -18.57
C LYS A 128 -7.55 0.57 -17.58
N PHE A 129 -6.99 0.19 -16.42
CA PHE A 129 -6.42 1.11 -15.44
C PHE A 129 -4.92 1.36 -15.63
N THR A 130 -4.22 0.46 -16.33
CA THR A 130 -2.79 0.59 -16.63
C THR A 130 -2.56 1.67 -17.69
N PHE A 131 -3.28 1.59 -18.83
CA PHE A 131 -3.02 2.46 -19.98
C PHE A 131 -3.16 3.97 -19.71
N PRO A 132 -4.21 4.46 -19.02
CA PRO A 132 -4.32 5.89 -18.74
C PRO A 132 -3.21 6.40 -17.82
N THR A 133 -2.66 5.54 -16.98
CA THR A 133 -1.54 5.86 -16.09
C THR A 133 -0.27 5.97 -16.91
N VAL A 134 0.08 4.94 -17.69
CA VAL A 134 1.27 4.92 -18.56
C VAL A 134 1.25 6.04 -19.60
N LEU A 135 0.10 6.34 -20.21
CA LEU A 135 -0.03 7.44 -21.18
C LEU A 135 0.26 8.82 -20.59
N LYS A 136 0.09 9.01 -19.28
CA LYS A 136 0.47 10.26 -18.60
C LYS A 136 1.98 10.38 -18.33
N ALA A 137 2.71 9.27 -18.43
CA ALA A 137 4.15 9.24 -18.25
C ALA A 137 4.91 9.70 -19.51
N CYS A 138 4.23 9.73 -20.66
CA CYS A 138 4.75 10.16 -21.96
C CYS A 138 4.35 11.61 -22.25
#